data_AF-A0A2E4BRV7-F1
#
_entry.id   AF-A0A2E4BRV7-F1
#
_cell.length_a   1.000
_cell.length_b   1.000
_cell.length_c   1.000
_cell.angle_alpha   90.00
_cell.angle_beta   90.00
_cell.angle_gamma   90.00
#
_symmetry.space_group_name_H-M   'P 1'
#
loop_
_entity.id
_entity.type
_entity.pdbx_description
1 polymer ?
#
loop_
_entity_poly.entity_id
_entity_poly.type
_entity_poly.pdbx_seq_one_letter_code
_entity_poly.pdbx_strand_id
1 'polypeptide(L)'
;MNLSRYPIDAPKSPETQRLINDCRSELAETGMCLLPNFVSGTTLDRMRQEATALSPSAHYNEHWRTSPRGGGDSKIGESTQATRASIWAIAFDQMRPESPSRQLYESDDLLNFVSAITDDPELYRCVDPLVSCHFSVFRDGDELGWHYDPKTNLVLTLQLQDADDGGHFEFANGVRSKEFDNAEIELAIIEGRYDNILSPDLRPGTLTIINGYSSFHRVTPVLGNRERIVTLLNYSKTPGYCFSDNIQQRFFGRVA
;
A
#
# COMPACT_ATOMS: atom_id res chain seq x y z
N MET A 1 3.54 17.99 2.37
CA MET A 1 2.09 17.70 2.35
C MET A 1 1.33 18.94 1.90
N ASN A 2 0.12 18.79 1.38
CA ASN A 2 -0.76 19.88 0.96
C ASN A 2 -1.65 20.34 2.13
N LEU A 3 -1.05 21.07 3.08
CA LEU A 3 -1.71 21.44 4.34
C LEU A 3 -2.88 22.42 4.16
N SER A 4 -2.91 23.17 3.07
CA SER A 4 -4.08 24.00 2.71
C SER A 4 -5.33 23.19 2.38
N ARG A 5 -5.15 21.94 1.91
CA ARG A 5 -6.26 21.01 1.61
C ARG A 5 -6.50 20.04 2.75
N TYR A 6 -5.43 19.60 3.40
CA TYR A 6 -5.44 18.63 4.49
C TYR A 6 -4.71 19.22 5.70
N PRO A 7 -5.40 19.98 6.58
CA PRO A 7 -4.79 20.71 7.69
C PRO A 7 -4.40 19.79 8.86
N ILE A 8 -3.65 18.73 8.58
CA ILE A 8 -3.32 17.67 9.54
C ILE A 8 -2.30 18.11 10.60
N ASP A 9 -1.65 19.25 10.39
CA ASP A 9 -0.76 19.96 11.32
C ASP A 9 -1.52 20.69 12.44
N ALA A 10 -2.84 20.85 12.31
CA ALA A 10 -3.71 21.48 13.29
C ALA A 10 -4.75 20.50 13.85
N PRO A 11 -4.35 19.43 14.58
CA PRO A 11 -5.23 18.31 14.93
C PRO A 11 -6.46 18.69 15.75
N LYS A 12 -6.43 19.82 16.47
CA LYS A 12 -7.56 20.32 17.27
C LYS A 12 -8.53 21.22 16.49
N SER A 13 -8.22 21.56 15.23
CA SER A 13 -9.09 22.43 14.44
C SER A 13 -10.39 21.71 14.05
N PRO A 14 -11.53 22.42 13.99
CA PRO A 14 -12.79 21.84 13.50
C PRO A 14 -12.67 21.22 12.10
N GLU A 15 -11.84 21.80 11.24
CA GLU A 15 -11.58 21.34 9.87
C GLU A 15 -10.90 19.97 9.87
N THR A 16 -9.84 19.79 10.67
CA THR A 16 -9.12 18.53 10.79
C THR A 16 -9.98 17.45 11.43
N GLN A 17 -10.78 17.80 12.44
CA GLN A 17 -11.71 16.87 13.08
C GLN A 17 -12.81 16.38 12.11
N ARG A 18 -13.34 17.26 11.25
CA ARG A 18 -14.25 16.85 10.17
C ARG A 18 -13.56 15.90 9.19
N LEU A 19 -12.35 16.25 8.73
CA LEU A 19 -11.57 15.40 7.83
C LEU A 19 -11.33 14.00 8.41
N ILE A 20 -10.95 13.89 9.68
CA ILE A 20 -10.74 12.60 10.37
C ILE A 20 -12.03 11.78 10.38
N ASN A 21 -13.17 12.40 10.70
CA ASN A 21 -14.46 11.71 10.73
C ASN A 21 -14.90 11.26 9.33
N ASP A 22 -14.69 12.08 8.30
CA ASP A 22 -14.99 11.71 6.92
C ASP A 22 -14.15 10.49 6.49
N CYS A 23 -12.83 10.50 6.79
CA CYS A 23 -11.94 9.38 6.50
C CYS A 23 -12.35 8.10 7.25
N ARG A 24 -12.77 8.21 8.52
CA ARG A 24 -13.28 7.09 9.33
C ARG A 24 -14.53 6.49 8.70
N SER A 25 -15.48 7.33 8.30
CA SER A 25 -16.71 6.89 7.63
C SER A 25 -16.39 6.19 6.31
N GLU A 26 -15.51 6.76 5.47
CA GLU A 26 -15.13 6.17 4.19
C GLU A 26 -14.47 4.79 4.36
N LEU A 27 -13.54 4.67 5.33
CA LEU A 27 -12.91 3.39 5.66
C LEU A 27 -13.90 2.37 6.20
N ALA A 28 -14.83 2.78 7.07
CA ALA A 28 -15.82 1.87 7.65
C ALA A 28 -16.82 1.37 6.60
N GLU A 29 -17.24 2.24 5.67
CA GLU A 29 -18.24 1.91 4.64
C GLU A 29 -17.63 1.17 3.46
N THR A 30 -16.44 1.56 3.03
CA THR A 30 -15.84 1.10 1.76
C THR A 30 -14.56 0.29 1.91
N GLY A 31 -13.97 0.24 3.12
CA GLY A 31 -12.69 -0.41 3.37
C GLY A 31 -11.46 0.39 2.93
N MET A 32 -11.67 1.59 2.38
CA MET A 32 -10.63 2.44 1.81
C MET A 32 -10.94 3.92 2.07
N CYS A 33 -9.90 4.75 2.16
CA CYS A 33 -10.02 6.20 2.12
C CYS A 33 -9.02 6.80 1.14
N LEU A 34 -9.49 7.73 0.30
CA LEU A 34 -8.71 8.34 -0.77
C LEU A 34 -8.53 9.84 -0.56
N LEU A 35 -7.27 10.28 -0.53
CA LEU A 35 -6.89 11.68 -0.32
C LEU A 35 -6.11 12.20 -1.54
N PRO A 36 -6.79 12.62 -2.61
CA PRO A 36 -6.14 13.07 -3.85
C PRO A 36 -5.41 14.41 -3.67
N ASN A 37 -4.24 14.54 -4.31
CA ASN A 37 -3.36 15.71 -4.17
C ASN A 37 -2.91 15.95 -2.71
N PHE A 38 -2.62 14.88 -1.99
CA PHE A 38 -2.14 14.91 -0.60
C PHE A 38 -0.78 15.60 -0.47
N VAL A 39 0.02 15.53 -1.52
CA VAL A 39 1.25 16.32 -1.69
C VAL A 39 1.04 17.37 -2.77
N SER A 40 1.77 18.48 -2.71
CA SER A 40 1.74 19.49 -3.78
C SER A 40 2.32 18.90 -5.07
N GLY A 41 1.96 19.48 -6.23
CA GLY A 41 2.52 19.06 -7.52
C GLY A 41 4.05 19.10 -7.54
N THR A 42 4.66 20.16 -6.98
CA THR A 42 6.12 20.28 -6.86
C THR A 42 6.73 19.18 -5.99
N THR A 43 6.09 18.80 -4.89
CA THR A 43 6.58 17.70 -4.05
C THR A 43 6.42 16.35 -4.76
N LEU A 44 5.29 16.13 -5.43
CA LEU A 44 5.04 14.92 -6.22
C LEU A 44 6.10 14.74 -7.32
N ASP A 45 6.43 15.81 -8.04
CA ASP A 45 7.47 15.78 -9.08
C ASP A 45 8.84 15.41 -8.51
N ARG A 46 9.20 15.91 -7.32
CA ARG A 46 10.45 15.56 -6.64
C ARG A 46 10.47 14.09 -6.18
N MET A 47 9.37 13.60 -5.61
CA MET A 47 9.23 12.20 -5.21
C MET A 47 9.35 11.26 -6.42
N ARG A 48 8.68 11.61 -7.53
CA ARG A 48 8.76 10.86 -8.79
C ARG A 48 10.18 10.85 -9.36
N GLN A 49 10.86 12.00 -9.41
CA GLN A 49 12.24 12.10 -9.89
C GLN A 49 13.20 11.24 -9.06
N GLU A 50 13.06 11.26 -7.73
CA GLU A 50 13.83 10.40 -6.83
C GLU A 50 13.60 8.91 -7.12
N ALA A 51 12.34 8.48 -7.17
CA ALA A 51 12.01 7.08 -7.42
C ALA A 51 12.51 6.61 -8.80
N THR A 52 12.33 7.42 -9.85
CA THR A 52 12.85 7.12 -11.20
C THR A 52 14.38 7.04 -11.22
N ALA A 53 15.08 7.92 -10.49
CA ALA A 53 16.54 7.87 -10.41
C ALA A 53 17.06 6.62 -9.69
N LEU A 54 16.30 6.10 -8.72
CA LEU A 54 16.63 4.89 -7.97
C LEU A 54 16.15 3.59 -8.65
N SER A 55 15.17 3.66 -9.56
CA SER A 55 14.56 2.50 -10.24
C SER A 55 15.57 1.53 -10.89
N PRO A 56 16.69 1.97 -11.51
CA PRO A 56 17.70 1.06 -12.04
C PRO A 56 18.36 0.16 -10.98
N SER A 57 18.30 0.55 -9.69
CA SER A 57 18.84 -0.20 -8.55
C SER A 57 17.77 -0.99 -7.79
N ALA A 58 16.53 -1.01 -8.26
CA ALA A 58 15.45 -1.75 -7.62
C ALA A 58 15.72 -3.27 -7.67
N HIS A 59 15.36 -3.97 -6.61
CA HIS A 59 15.46 -5.42 -6.54
C HIS A 59 14.22 -6.06 -7.16
N TYR A 60 14.40 -6.98 -8.10
CA TYR A 60 13.31 -7.74 -8.70
C TYR A 60 12.93 -8.95 -7.87
N ASN A 61 11.64 -9.14 -7.64
CA ASN A 61 11.10 -10.32 -7.00
C ASN A 61 9.87 -10.82 -7.76
N GLU A 62 9.89 -12.11 -8.11
CA GLU A 62 8.78 -12.81 -8.73
C GLU A 62 8.46 -14.10 -7.98
N HIS A 63 7.18 -14.29 -7.64
CA HIS A 63 6.71 -15.51 -7.00
C HIS A 63 5.22 -15.72 -7.24
N TRP A 64 4.77 -16.95 -6.98
CA TRP A 64 3.35 -17.32 -7.01
C TRP A 64 2.85 -17.57 -5.59
N ARG A 65 1.71 -16.98 -5.26
CA ARG A 65 1.02 -17.14 -3.99
C ARG A 65 -0.02 -18.23 -4.15
N THR A 66 0.25 -19.40 -3.58
CA THR A 66 -0.72 -20.50 -3.52
C THR A 66 -1.85 -20.22 -2.54
N SER A 67 -1.64 -19.29 -1.60
CA SER A 67 -2.67 -18.70 -0.75
C SER A 67 -2.56 -17.17 -0.78
N PRO A 68 -3.66 -16.44 -1.04
CA PRO A 68 -3.66 -14.99 -1.01
C PRO A 68 -3.44 -14.40 0.40
N ARG A 69 -3.48 -15.23 1.45
CA ARG A 69 -3.55 -14.79 2.86
C ARG A 69 -2.19 -14.61 3.54
N GLY A 70 -1.08 -15.00 2.90
CA GLY A 70 0.26 -14.96 3.47
C GLY A 70 0.51 -16.02 4.56
N GLY A 71 1.79 -16.29 4.87
CA GLY A 71 2.19 -17.35 5.81
C GLY A 71 2.15 -18.76 5.18
N GLY A 72 3.04 -19.64 5.66
CA GLY A 72 3.47 -20.85 4.94
C GLY A 72 2.38 -21.84 4.57
N ASP A 73 2.62 -22.52 3.46
CA ASP A 73 2.05 -23.79 2.98
C ASP A 73 0.71 -24.19 3.62
N SER A 74 -0.34 -23.42 3.34
CA SER A 74 -1.68 -24.01 3.38
C SER A 74 -1.67 -25.18 2.40
N LYS A 75 -1.96 -26.40 2.88
CA LYS A 75 -2.02 -27.58 2.00
C LYS A 75 -2.91 -27.23 0.81
N ILE A 76 -2.36 -27.33 -0.40
CA ILE A 76 -3.13 -27.24 -1.64
C ILE A 76 -4.30 -28.21 -1.49
N GLY A 77 -5.51 -27.65 -1.38
CA GLY A 77 -6.65 -28.40 -0.90
C GLY A 77 -7.90 -27.55 -0.98
N GLU A 78 -8.48 -27.53 -2.18
CA GLU A 78 -9.88 -27.28 -2.53
C GLU A 78 -10.34 -25.88 -2.96
N SER A 79 -9.59 -24.77 -2.85
CA SER A 79 -10.17 -23.47 -3.28
C SER A 79 -9.29 -22.32 -3.80
N THR A 80 -8.02 -22.45 -4.23
CA THR A 80 -7.24 -21.24 -4.57
C THR A 80 -6.27 -21.41 -5.74
N GLN A 81 -6.66 -20.92 -6.92
CA GLN A 81 -5.75 -20.69 -8.04
C GLN A 81 -4.60 -19.76 -7.60
N ALA A 82 -3.36 -20.09 -7.96
CA ALA A 82 -2.21 -19.30 -7.56
C ALA A 82 -2.22 -17.92 -8.21
N THR A 83 -1.94 -16.87 -7.44
CA THR A 83 -1.82 -15.50 -7.95
C THR A 83 -0.34 -15.14 -8.11
N ARG A 84 0.01 -14.48 -9.22
CA ARG A 84 1.38 -14.07 -9.52
C ARG A 84 1.69 -12.73 -8.85
N ALA A 85 2.90 -12.57 -8.35
CA ALA A 85 3.44 -11.31 -7.88
C ALA A 85 4.80 -11.11 -8.55
N SER A 86 4.90 -10.09 -9.41
CA SER A 86 6.09 -9.68 -10.14
C SER A 86 6.27 -8.19 -9.90
N ILE A 87 7.29 -7.82 -9.12
CA ILE A 87 7.44 -6.46 -8.59
C ILE A 87 8.91 -6.12 -8.37
N TRP A 88 9.24 -4.84 -8.50
CA TRP A 88 10.55 -4.30 -8.16
C TRP A 88 10.44 -3.41 -6.92
N ALA A 89 11.37 -3.53 -5.97
CA ALA A 89 11.34 -2.71 -4.76
C ALA A 89 12.64 -1.92 -4.55
N ILE A 90 12.49 -0.69 -4.06
CA ILE A 90 13.59 0.20 -3.67
C ILE A 90 13.47 0.42 -2.16
N ALA A 91 14.48 -0.04 -1.42
CA ALA A 91 14.49 -0.05 0.04
C ALA A 91 14.58 1.35 0.67
N PHE A 92 14.17 1.44 1.94
CA PHE A 92 14.16 2.67 2.69
C PHE A 92 15.55 3.31 2.87
N ASP A 93 16.57 2.51 3.17
CA ASP A 93 17.97 2.97 3.28
C ASP A 93 18.60 3.45 1.96
N GLN A 94 17.96 3.20 0.81
CA GLN A 94 18.36 3.79 -0.47
C GLN A 94 17.87 5.23 -0.62
N MET A 95 16.92 5.68 0.22
CA MET A 95 16.42 7.04 0.24
C MET A 95 17.34 7.95 1.06
N ARG A 96 17.73 9.08 0.48
CA ARG A 96 18.57 10.07 1.19
C ARG A 96 17.76 10.75 2.32
N PRO A 97 18.42 11.33 3.34
CA PRO A 97 17.73 12.10 4.39
C PRO A 97 16.85 13.24 3.85
N GLU A 98 17.22 13.84 2.71
CA GLU A 98 16.46 14.92 2.07
C GLU A 98 15.32 14.41 1.17
N SER A 99 15.11 13.08 1.11
CA SER A 99 14.03 12.45 0.35
C SER A 99 12.67 12.99 0.82
N PRO A 100 11.85 13.55 -0.08
CA PRO A 100 10.50 13.97 0.28
C PRO A 100 9.61 12.79 0.68
N SER A 101 9.84 11.58 0.16
CA SER A 101 9.11 10.35 0.53
C SER A 101 9.46 9.90 1.94
N ARG A 102 10.75 9.97 2.30
CA ARG A 102 11.22 9.74 3.66
C ARG A 102 10.66 10.75 4.64
N GLN A 103 10.73 12.05 4.32
CA GLN A 103 10.20 13.11 5.17
C GLN A 103 8.68 12.99 5.38
N LEU A 104 7.94 12.53 4.36
CA LEU A 104 6.52 12.22 4.50
C LEU A 104 6.30 11.09 5.51
N TYR A 105 7.05 9.99 5.39
CA TYR A 105 6.98 8.86 6.34
C TYR A 105 7.30 9.27 7.77
N GLU A 106 8.35 10.09 7.95
CA GLU A 106 8.86 10.55 9.24
C GLU A 106 8.02 11.71 9.84
N SER A 107 6.98 12.20 9.16
CA SER A 107 6.13 13.29 9.64
C SER A 107 5.23 12.87 10.80
N ASP A 108 5.35 13.54 11.95
CA ASP A 108 4.47 13.30 13.12
C ASP A 108 3.03 13.71 12.84
N ASP A 109 2.80 14.75 12.03
CA ASP A 109 1.45 15.15 11.63
C ASP A 109 0.76 14.03 10.86
N LEU A 110 1.46 13.36 9.93
CA LEU A 110 0.91 12.22 9.20
C LEU A 110 0.63 11.05 10.14
N LEU A 111 1.58 10.70 11.01
CA LEU A 111 1.39 9.60 11.98
C LEU A 111 0.18 9.86 12.88
N ASN A 112 0.07 11.06 13.44
CA ASN A 112 -1.02 11.45 14.34
C ASN A 112 -2.37 11.45 13.60
N PHE A 113 -2.40 11.96 12.37
CA PHE A 113 -3.60 11.97 11.54
C PHE A 113 -4.08 10.55 11.23
N VAL A 114 -3.16 9.67 10.81
CA VAL A 114 -3.49 8.28 10.46
C VAL A 114 -3.91 7.49 11.68
N SER A 115 -3.24 7.66 12.82
CA SER A 115 -3.66 7.05 14.09
C SER A 115 -5.05 7.53 14.52
N ALA A 116 -5.36 8.82 14.31
CA ALA A 116 -6.68 9.33 14.60
C ALA A 116 -7.75 8.78 13.64
N ILE A 117 -7.43 8.43 12.40
CA ILE A 117 -8.39 7.82 11.48
C ILE A 117 -8.69 6.37 11.85
N THR A 118 -7.70 5.61 12.30
CA THR A 118 -7.93 4.24 12.74
C THR A 118 -8.61 4.18 14.10
N ASP A 119 -9.37 3.12 14.40
CA ASP A 119 -9.90 2.84 15.75
C ASP A 119 -8.79 2.50 16.78
N ASP A 120 -7.53 2.72 16.41
CA ASP A 120 -6.34 2.35 17.18
C ASP A 120 -5.56 3.62 17.58
N PRO A 121 -5.54 3.97 18.88
CA PRO A 121 -4.88 5.19 19.35
C PRO A 121 -3.34 5.12 19.37
N GLU A 122 -2.75 3.98 18.98
CA GLU A 122 -1.30 3.73 19.09
C GLU A 122 -0.75 3.07 17.83
N LEU A 123 -0.68 3.82 16.72
CA LEU A 123 0.15 3.46 15.58
C LEU A 123 1.58 3.94 15.77
N TYR A 124 2.53 3.13 15.35
CA TYR A 124 3.96 3.41 15.38
C TYR A 124 4.54 3.26 13.98
N ARG A 125 5.51 4.10 13.63
CA ARG A 125 6.36 3.85 12.46
C ARG A 125 7.11 2.54 12.67
N CYS A 126 7.11 1.67 11.66
CA CYS A 126 8.06 0.55 11.63
C CYS A 126 9.49 1.10 11.71
N VAL A 127 10.39 0.35 12.34
CA VAL A 127 11.81 0.72 12.49
C VAL A 127 12.72 -0.11 11.59
N ASP A 128 12.14 -0.76 10.58
CA ASP A 128 12.85 -1.61 9.64
C ASP A 128 13.65 -0.74 8.64
N PRO A 129 14.97 -0.94 8.55
CA PRO A 129 15.82 -0.12 7.70
C PRO A 129 15.57 -0.31 6.20
N LEU A 130 14.84 -1.34 5.77
CA LEU A 130 14.55 -1.63 4.37
C LEU A 130 13.06 -1.42 4.02
N VAL A 131 12.16 -1.89 4.88
CA VAL A 131 10.73 -2.01 4.54
C VAL A 131 9.92 -0.78 4.96
N SER A 132 10.34 -0.04 5.99
CA SER A 132 9.55 1.01 6.65
C SER A 132 8.89 2.00 5.69
N CYS A 133 9.65 2.52 4.74
CA CYS A 133 9.14 3.30 3.62
C CYS A 133 9.88 2.88 2.35
N HIS A 134 9.17 2.42 1.33
CA HIS A 134 9.80 1.89 0.12
C HIS A 134 9.02 2.27 -1.13
N PHE A 135 9.68 2.24 -2.28
CA PHE A 135 9.00 2.32 -3.56
C PHE A 135 8.75 0.92 -4.10
N SER A 136 7.54 0.70 -4.60
CA SER A 136 7.21 -0.41 -5.47
C SER A 136 7.13 0.10 -6.90
N VAL A 137 7.89 -0.54 -7.78
CA VAL A 137 8.01 -0.23 -9.21
C VAL A 137 7.50 -1.42 -10.00
N PHE A 138 6.69 -1.14 -11.02
CA PHE A 138 6.13 -2.13 -11.93
C PHE A 138 6.45 -1.72 -13.36
N ARG A 139 7.02 -2.65 -14.13
CA ARG A 139 7.34 -2.51 -15.56
C ARG A 139 6.34 -3.30 -16.41
N ASP A 140 6.48 -3.23 -17.72
CA ASP A 140 5.63 -4.00 -18.65
C ASP A 140 5.54 -5.49 -18.23
N GLY A 141 4.30 -5.98 -18.08
CA GLY A 141 3.99 -7.34 -17.65
C GLY A 141 4.12 -7.64 -16.15
N ASP A 142 4.62 -6.69 -15.34
CA ASP A 142 4.61 -6.81 -13.88
C ASP A 142 3.20 -6.63 -13.33
N GLU A 143 2.91 -7.32 -12.22
CA GLU A 143 1.61 -7.31 -11.56
C GLU A 143 1.76 -7.66 -10.08
N LEU A 144 0.76 -7.28 -9.29
CA LEU A 144 0.62 -7.80 -7.93
C LEU A 144 -0.76 -8.42 -7.82
N GLY A 145 -0.85 -9.71 -8.14
CA GLY A 145 -2.09 -10.47 -8.15
C GLY A 145 -2.81 -10.47 -6.80
N TRP A 146 -4.04 -10.98 -6.80
CA TRP A 146 -4.93 -10.87 -5.64
C TRP A 146 -4.29 -11.39 -4.36
N HIS A 147 -4.30 -10.55 -3.31
CA HIS A 147 -3.75 -10.86 -1.99
C HIS A 147 -4.40 -10.00 -0.89
N TYR A 148 -4.11 -10.38 0.36
CA TYR A 148 -4.29 -9.54 1.53
C TYR A 148 -2.92 -9.09 2.06
N ASP A 149 -2.91 -7.96 2.77
CA ASP A 149 -1.74 -7.55 3.52
C ASP A 149 -1.65 -8.26 4.88
N PRO A 150 -0.45 -8.36 5.48
CA PRO A 150 -0.28 -8.91 6.81
C PRO A 150 -1.14 -8.19 7.87
N LYS A 151 -1.72 -8.98 8.80
CA LYS A 151 -2.66 -8.50 9.85
C LYS A 151 -2.17 -7.33 10.70
N THR A 152 -0.87 -7.10 10.75
CA THR A 152 -0.23 -6.13 11.64
C THR A 152 -0.19 -4.71 11.07
N ASN A 153 -0.47 -4.54 9.76
CA ASN A 153 -0.12 -3.33 9.06
C ASN A 153 -1.35 -2.61 8.52
N LEU A 154 -1.50 -1.35 8.91
CA LEU A 154 -2.24 -0.39 8.10
C LEU A 154 -1.32 -0.03 6.93
N VAL A 155 -1.77 -0.31 5.71
CA VAL A 155 -0.97 -0.02 4.52
C VAL A 155 -1.42 1.33 3.97
N LEU A 156 -0.47 2.28 4.01
CA LEU A 156 -0.61 3.56 3.37
C LEU A 156 0.19 3.57 2.08
N THR A 157 -0.45 3.99 0.99
CA THR A 157 0.23 4.13 -0.28
C THR A 157 0.07 5.54 -0.83
N LEU A 158 1.10 6.05 -1.50
CA LEU A 158 1.05 7.29 -2.26
C LEU A 158 1.39 6.99 -3.71
N GLN A 159 0.43 7.14 -4.62
CA GLN A 159 0.67 6.96 -6.05
C GLN A 159 1.62 8.06 -6.54
N LEU A 160 2.75 7.70 -7.14
CA LEU A 160 3.70 8.68 -7.69
C LEU A 160 3.60 8.79 -9.22
N GLN A 161 3.35 7.67 -9.89
CA GLN A 161 3.31 7.60 -11.35
C GLN A 161 2.44 6.44 -11.83
N ASP A 162 1.55 6.73 -12.76
CA ASP A 162 0.81 5.72 -13.52
C ASP A 162 1.67 5.14 -14.65
N ALA A 163 1.37 3.91 -15.02
CA ALA A 163 1.85 3.32 -16.27
C ALA A 163 1.16 3.95 -17.49
N ASP A 164 1.54 3.51 -18.70
CA ASP A 164 0.86 3.93 -19.93
C ASP A 164 -0.57 3.34 -19.98
N ASP A 165 -0.73 2.07 -19.61
CA ASP A 165 -2.01 1.37 -19.44
C ASP A 165 -1.88 0.23 -18.41
N GLY A 166 -3.00 -0.33 -17.97
CA GLY A 166 -3.03 -1.33 -16.92
C GLY A 166 -2.50 -0.80 -15.58
N GLY A 167 -1.93 -1.69 -14.76
CA GLY A 167 -1.45 -1.30 -13.41
C GLY A 167 -2.56 -0.75 -12.51
N HIS A 168 -3.82 -1.06 -12.80
CA HIS A 168 -4.97 -0.57 -12.05
C HIS A 168 -5.01 -1.25 -10.69
N PHE A 169 -5.29 -0.46 -9.66
CA PHE A 169 -5.64 -1.03 -8.37
C PHE A 169 -7.07 -1.53 -8.45
N GLU A 170 -7.27 -2.79 -8.10
CA GLU A 170 -8.58 -3.40 -8.00
C GLU A 170 -8.77 -4.00 -6.61
N PHE A 171 -10.00 -3.97 -6.13
CA PHE A 171 -10.29 -4.26 -4.74
C PHE A 171 -11.71 -4.78 -4.56
N ALA A 172 -11.85 -5.75 -3.64
CA ALA A 172 -13.12 -6.27 -3.17
C ALA A 172 -13.22 -6.07 -1.65
N ASN A 173 -14.17 -5.24 -1.22
CA ASN A 173 -14.41 -4.97 0.19
C ASN A 173 -15.18 -6.10 0.88
N GLY A 174 -14.93 -6.31 2.16
CA GLY A 174 -15.77 -7.16 3.02
C GLY A 174 -15.73 -8.65 2.68
N VAL A 175 -14.78 -9.10 1.86
CA VAL A 175 -14.60 -10.52 1.51
C VAL A 175 -14.12 -11.33 2.72
N ARG A 176 -13.50 -10.65 3.70
CA ARG A 176 -12.97 -11.25 4.92
C ARG A 176 -13.09 -10.32 6.13
N SER A 177 -13.50 -10.88 7.26
CA SER A 177 -13.46 -10.26 8.59
C SER A 177 -13.10 -11.30 9.66
N LYS A 178 -13.27 -11.00 10.95
CA LYS A 178 -13.14 -12.02 12.00
C LYS A 178 -14.37 -12.93 12.05
N GLU A 179 -15.53 -12.40 11.66
CA GLU A 179 -16.84 -13.03 11.73
C GLU A 179 -17.27 -13.66 10.40
N PHE A 180 -16.61 -13.30 9.29
CA PHE A 180 -16.92 -13.75 7.94
C PHE A 180 -15.64 -14.14 7.20
N ASP A 181 -15.57 -15.38 6.73
CA ASP A 181 -14.42 -15.91 5.99
C ASP A 181 -14.93 -16.93 4.96
N ASN A 182 -14.91 -16.57 3.67
CA ASN A 182 -15.50 -17.38 2.60
C ASN A 182 -14.53 -17.58 1.43
N ALA A 183 -13.93 -18.77 1.38
CA ALA A 183 -12.96 -19.14 0.37
C ALA A 183 -13.53 -19.28 -1.05
N GLU A 184 -14.84 -19.53 -1.21
CA GLU A 184 -15.47 -19.58 -2.55
C GLU A 184 -15.58 -18.17 -3.16
N ILE A 185 -15.80 -17.14 -2.35
CA ILE A 185 -15.79 -15.75 -2.85
C ILE A 185 -14.38 -15.36 -3.29
N GLU A 186 -13.35 -15.74 -2.53
CA GLU A 186 -11.94 -15.53 -2.91
C GLU A 186 -11.63 -16.21 -4.25
N LEU A 187 -12.05 -17.47 -4.41
CA LEU A 187 -11.88 -18.20 -5.67
C LEU A 187 -12.63 -17.53 -6.82
N ALA A 188 -13.90 -17.15 -6.62
CA ALA A 188 -14.70 -16.47 -7.63
C ALA A 188 -14.07 -15.14 -8.07
N ILE A 189 -13.45 -14.39 -7.16
CA ILE A 189 -12.70 -13.17 -7.49
C ILE A 189 -11.46 -13.50 -8.34
N ILE A 190 -10.68 -14.50 -7.94
CA ILE A 190 -9.47 -14.89 -8.68
C ILE A 190 -9.83 -15.38 -10.09
N GLU A 191 -10.93 -16.10 -10.25
CA GLU A 191 -11.43 -16.65 -11.53
C GLU A 191 -12.23 -15.63 -12.37
N GLY A 192 -12.43 -14.40 -11.88
CA GLY A 192 -13.19 -13.37 -12.60
C GLY A 192 -14.71 -13.64 -12.68
N ARG A 193 -15.24 -14.42 -11.74
CA ARG A 193 -16.68 -14.75 -11.59
C ARG A 193 -17.40 -13.89 -10.56
N TYR A 194 -16.76 -12.83 -10.07
CA TYR A 194 -17.30 -11.95 -9.04
C TYR A 194 -17.45 -10.53 -9.56
N ASP A 195 -18.68 -10.02 -9.56
CA ASP A 195 -19.00 -8.75 -10.23
C ASP A 195 -18.71 -7.50 -9.40
N ASN A 196 -18.61 -7.62 -8.07
CA ASN A 196 -18.44 -6.46 -7.17
C ASN A 196 -16.97 -6.08 -6.96
N ILE A 197 -16.18 -6.09 -8.03
CA ILE A 197 -14.82 -5.55 -8.01
C ILE A 197 -14.85 -4.04 -8.23
N LEU A 198 -14.17 -3.31 -7.35
CA LEU A 198 -14.00 -1.87 -7.45
C LEU A 198 -12.62 -1.56 -8.02
N SER A 199 -12.53 -0.58 -8.93
CA SER A 199 -11.26 -0.05 -9.43
C SER A 199 -11.24 1.48 -9.26
N PRO A 200 -10.74 1.97 -8.11
CA PRO A 200 -10.66 3.41 -7.88
C PRO A 200 -9.62 4.09 -8.77
N ASP A 201 -9.91 5.32 -9.21
CA ASP A 201 -8.97 6.17 -9.94
C ASP A 201 -7.90 6.75 -9.00
N LEU A 202 -6.85 5.96 -8.73
CA LEU A 202 -5.72 6.35 -7.87
C LEU A 202 -4.73 7.24 -8.62
N ARG A 203 -5.11 8.48 -8.92
CA ARG A 203 -4.23 9.43 -9.64
C ARG A 203 -2.94 9.73 -8.87
N PRO A 204 -1.85 10.08 -9.55
CA PRO A 204 -0.61 10.55 -8.92
C PRO A 204 -0.86 11.65 -7.89
N GLY A 205 -0.27 11.50 -6.71
CA GLY A 205 -0.47 12.35 -5.55
C GLY A 205 -1.63 11.95 -4.63
N THR A 206 -2.35 10.86 -4.95
CA THR A 206 -3.39 10.31 -4.06
C THR A 206 -2.76 9.47 -2.97
N LEU A 207 -2.98 9.87 -1.71
CA LEU A 207 -2.69 9.04 -0.55
C LEU A 207 -3.89 8.13 -0.32
N THR A 208 -3.65 6.82 -0.27
CA THR A 208 -4.66 5.79 -0.08
C THR A 208 -4.40 5.09 1.25
N ILE A 209 -5.45 4.99 2.06
CA ILE A 209 -5.45 4.24 3.32
C ILE A 209 -6.40 3.06 3.11
N ILE A 210 -5.93 1.83 3.36
CA ILE A 210 -6.75 0.61 3.27
C ILE A 210 -6.62 -0.24 4.53
N ASN A 211 -7.70 -0.95 4.86
CA ASN A 211 -7.63 -2.05 5.83
C ASN A 211 -7.16 -3.33 5.12
N GLY A 212 -5.85 -3.50 4.97
CA GLY A 212 -5.27 -4.60 4.21
C GLY A 212 -5.61 -6.01 4.70
N TYR A 213 -6.11 -6.17 5.93
CA TYR A 213 -6.57 -7.47 6.46
C TYR A 213 -7.90 -7.92 5.87
N SER A 214 -8.86 -7.01 5.75
CA SER A 214 -10.20 -7.28 5.18
C SER A 214 -10.27 -7.05 3.69
N SER A 215 -9.25 -6.39 3.14
CA SER A 215 -9.24 -5.90 1.78
C SER A 215 -8.55 -6.85 0.82
N PHE A 216 -9.32 -7.59 0.02
CA PHE A 216 -8.75 -8.41 -1.04
C PHE A 216 -8.48 -7.51 -2.24
N HIS A 217 -7.22 -7.40 -2.66
CA HIS A 217 -6.85 -6.42 -3.68
C HIS A 217 -5.72 -6.90 -4.58
N ARG A 218 -5.60 -6.27 -5.75
CA ARG A 218 -4.54 -6.51 -6.73
C ARG A 218 -4.10 -5.22 -7.43
N VAL A 219 -2.96 -5.32 -8.10
CA VAL A 219 -2.56 -4.43 -9.18
C VAL A 219 -2.60 -5.26 -10.46
N THR A 220 -3.40 -4.86 -11.44
CA THR A 220 -3.48 -5.54 -12.75
C THR A 220 -2.13 -5.47 -13.47
N PRO A 221 -1.88 -6.35 -14.47
CA PRO A 221 -0.68 -6.25 -15.29
C PRO A 221 -0.47 -4.83 -15.82
N VAL A 222 0.75 -4.33 -15.68
CA VAL A 222 1.19 -3.08 -16.30
C VAL A 222 1.43 -3.29 -17.78
N LEU A 223 0.99 -2.35 -18.59
CA LEU A 223 1.16 -2.36 -20.04
C LEU A 223 1.88 -1.08 -20.48
N GLY A 224 2.91 -1.25 -21.30
CA GLY A 224 3.68 -0.16 -21.87
C GLY A 224 5.02 0.12 -21.18
N ASN A 225 5.69 1.17 -21.62
CA ASN A 225 7.09 1.42 -21.27
C ASN A 225 7.23 2.26 -19.99
N ARG A 226 6.18 2.99 -19.61
CA ARG A 226 6.20 3.82 -18.42
C ARG A 226 6.01 2.99 -17.16
N GLU A 227 6.97 3.08 -16.25
CA GLU A 227 6.91 2.39 -14.96
C GLU A 227 5.75 2.93 -14.11
N ARG A 228 4.94 2.06 -13.52
CA ARG A 228 4.04 2.45 -12.43
C ARG A 228 4.84 2.47 -11.13
N ILE A 229 4.73 3.56 -10.37
CA ILE A 229 5.50 3.77 -9.14
C ILE A 229 4.58 4.20 -8.01
N VAL A 230 4.66 3.49 -6.89
CA VAL A 230 3.91 3.77 -5.67
C VAL A 230 4.86 3.77 -4.46
N THR A 231 4.66 4.71 -3.53
CA THR A 231 5.34 4.70 -2.22
C THR A 231 4.50 3.94 -1.23
N LEU A 232 5.10 3.04 -0.45
CA LEU A 232 4.46 2.37 0.68
C LEU A 232 4.99 2.94 1.99
N LEU A 233 4.09 3.25 2.91
CA LEU A 233 4.38 3.82 4.23
C LEU A 233 3.88 2.83 5.28
N ASN A 234 4.79 2.13 5.96
CA ASN A 234 4.44 1.04 6.87
C ASN A 234 4.38 1.51 8.32
N TYR A 235 3.19 1.33 8.90
CA TYR A 235 2.92 1.56 10.32
C TYR A 235 2.44 0.26 10.97
N SER A 236 2.74 0.11 12.26
CA SER A 236 2.41 -1.08 13.04
C SER A 236 1.82 -0.69 14.38
N LYS A 237 0.97 -1.56 14.91
CA LYS A 237 0.48 -1.48 16.31
C LYS A 237 1.52 -1.95 17.31
N THR A 238 2.64 -2.52 16.84
CA THR A 238 3.73 -2.99 17.69
C THR A 238 4.85 -1.94 17.70
N PRO A 239 5.18 -1.35 18.86
CA PRO A 239 6.33 -0.46 18.99
C PRO A 239 7.61 -1.16 18.56
N GLY A 240 8.45 -0.48 17.77
CA GLY A 240 9.72 -1.04 17.31
C GLY A 240 9.58 -2.24 16.35
N TYR A 241 8.43 -2.35 15.66
CA TYR A 241 8.22 -3.42 14.70
C TYR A 241 9.27 -3.38 13.58
N CYS A 242 9.90 -4.53 13.37
CA CYS A 242 10.83 -4.81 12.28
C CYS A 242 10.29 -6.02 11.51
N PHE A 243 10.43 -6.03 10.18
CA PHE A 243 9.98 -7.14 9.37
C PHE A 243 10.98 -8.29 9.48
N SER A 244 10.54 -9.51 9.13
CA SER A 244 11.44 -10.67 9.18
C SER A 244 12.49 -10.64 8.07
N ASP A 245 13.63 -11.26 8.33
CA ASP A 245 14.69 -11.51 7.35
C ASP A 245 14.16 -12.12 6.05
N ASN A 246 13.12 -12.96 6.14
CA ASN A 246 12.49 -13.55 4.95
C ASN A 246 11.79 -12.50 4.08
N ILE A 247 11.11 -11.53 4.69
CA ILE A 247 10.47 -10.42 3.96
C ILE A 247 11.54 -9.52 3.36
N GLN A 248 12.57 -9.16 4.13
CA GLN A 248 13.69 -8.35 3.66
C GLN A 248 14.40 -9.01 2.47
N GLN A 249 14.80 -10.28 2.63
CA GLN A 249 15.48 -11.04 1.58
C GLN A 249 14.60 -11.21 0.33
N ARG A 250 13.29 -11.43 0.49
CA ARG A 250 12.38 -11.63 -0.64
C ARG A 250 12.17 -10.37 -1.45
N PHE A 251 11.86 -9.24 -0.79
CA PHE A 251 11.48 -8.02 -1.51
C PHE A 251 12.67 -7.13 -1.85
N PHE A 252 13.75 -7.20 -1.09
CA PHE A 252 14.90 -6.30 -1.25
C PHE A 252 16.22 -7.04 -1.54
N GLY A 253 16.20 -8.37 -1.60
CA GLY A 253 17.36 -9.19 -1.99
C GLY A 253 18.45 -9.30 -0.94
N ARG A 254 18.23 -8.74 0.25
CA ARG A 254 19.20 -8.69 1.35
C ARG A 254 18.50 -8.54 2.69
N VAL A 255 19.25 -8.80 3.76
CA VAL A 255 18.90 -8.52 5.16
C VAL A 255 19.78 -7.37 5.64
N ALA A 256 19.27 -6.51 6.51
CA ALA A 256 20.00 -5.37 7.05
C ALA A 256 20.98 -5.71 8.18
#